data_AF-A0A6G1LZK7-F1
#
_entry.id   AF-A0A6G1LZK7-F1
#
_cell.length_a   1.000
_cell.length_b   1.000
_cell.length_c   1.000
_cell.angle_alpha   90.00
_cell.angle_beta   90.00
_cell.angle_gamma   90.00
#
_symmetry.space_group_name_H-M   'P 1'
#
loop_
_entity.id
_entity.type
_entity.pdbx_description
1 polymer ?
#
loop_
_entity_poly.entity_id
_entity_poly.type
_entity_poly.pdbx_seq_one_letter_code
_entity_poly.pdbx_strand_id
1 'polypeptide(L)'
;MRLFLIPLTPRRAFVYGHHVAQEVTKKRSLLDRAITKSSDIWLKWEKYEKGWQKQLTVHGNRLLRRIPYQEWSLKSVSALPRNIPDNERQKVPVVYPPSVMTPGEIPRLLHKLGTENSGMHRRLLMWCLIGMPISAPFALVPM
;
A
#
# COMPACT_ATOMS: atom_id res chain seq x y z
N MET A 1 0.48 2.18 -17.36
CA MET A 1 1.42 2.17 -16.21
C MET A 1 2.77 1.62 -16.67
N ARG A 2 3.90 2.16 -16.18
CA ARG A 2 5.25 1.59 -16.41
C ARG A 2 5.84 1.15 -15.06
N LEU A 3 6.46 -0.02 -15.00
CA LEU A 3 7.14 -0.51 -13.78
C LEU A 3 8.64 -0.29 -13.91
N PHE A 4 9.24 0.30 -12.89
CA PHE A 4 10.69 0.47 -12.77
C PHE A 4 11.19 -0.44 -11.66
N LEU A 5 12.18 -1.26 -11.98
CA LEU A 5 12.83 -2.17 -11.04
C LEU A 5 14.21 -1.63 -10.72
N ILE A 6 14.39 -1.17 -9.48
CA ILE A 6 15.65 -0.60 -9.00
C ILE A 6 16.33 -1.65 -8.13
N PRO A 7 17.47 -2.23 -8.54
CA PRO A 7 18.18 -3.19 -7.71
C PRO A 7 18.76 -2.47 -6.48
N LEU A 8 18.46 -2.98 -5.29
CA LEU A 8 19.13 -2.58 -4.04
C LEU A 8 20.28 -3.53 -3.71
N THR A 9 20.11 -4.80 -4.08
CA THR A 9 21.06 -5.90 -3.85
C THR A 9 20.80 -6.94 -4.95
N PRO A 10 21.75 -7.83 -5.29
CA PRO A 10 21.52 -8.91 -6.26
C PRO A 10 20.25 -9.74 -6.03
N ARG A 11 19.75 -9.81 -4.79
CA ARG A 11 18.53 -10.56 -4.41
C ARG A 11 17.34 -9.68 -3.99
N ARG A 12 17.49 -8.36 -3.96
CA ARG A 12 16.47 -7.42 -3.45
C ARG A 12 16.29 -6.28 -4.43
N ALA A 13 15.05 -6.06 -4.85
CA ALA A 13 14.70 -4.97 -5.75
C ALA A 13 13.60 -4.11 -5.15
N PHE A 14 13.64 -2.83 -5.50
CA PHE A 14 12.59 -1.87 -5.24
C PHE A 14 11.74 -1.73 -6.50
N VAL A 15 10.42 -1.83 -6.37
CA VAL A 15 9.48 -1.73 -7.49
C VAL A 15 8.77 -0.39 -7.43
N TYR A 16 8.94 0.43 -8.46
CA TYR A 16 8.25 1.70 -8.60
C TYR A 16 7.27 1.68 -9.77
N GLY A 17 6.00 1.90 -9.48
CA GLY A 17 4.95 2.10 -10.46
C GLY A 17 4.87 3.56 -10.88
N HIS A 18 5.29 3.86 -12.11
CA HIS A 18 5.02 5.16 -12.70
C HIS A 18 3.67 5.14 -13.41
N HIS A 19 2.76 5.95 -12.88
CA HIS A 19 1.49 6.24 -13.52
C HIS A 19 1.71 7.40 -14.49
N VAL A 20 1.60 7.10 -15.79
CA VAL A 20 1.36 8.15 -16.78
C VAL A 20 0.01 8.73 -16.38
N ALA A 21 -0.03 10.03 -16.06
CA ALA A 21 -1.20 10.73 -15.52
C ALA A 21 -2.47 10.39 -16.32
N GLN A 22 -3.18 9.37 -15.88
CA GLN A 22 -4.51 9.06 -16.37
C GLN A 22 -5.47 9.84 -15.48
N GLU A 23 -6.33 10.59 -16.15
CA GLU A 23 -7.10 11.66 -15.56
C GLU A 23 -7.89 11.22 -14.31
N VAL A 24 -7.95 12.14 -13.35
CA VAL A 24 -8.64 12.05 -12.05
C VAL A 24 -10.18 11.93 -12.19
N THR A 25 -10.67 11.72 -13.42
CA THR A 25 -12.08 11.71 -13.84
C THR A 25 -12.82 10.41 -13.52
N LYS A 26 -12.19 9.43 -12.85
CA LYS A 26 -12.91 8.26 -12.34
C LYS A 26 -13.69 8.67 -11.09
N LYS A 27 -15.02 8.49 -11.11
CA LYS A 27 -15.89 8.74 -9.95
C LYS A 27 -15.31 8.07 -8.71
N ARG A 28 -14.92 8.87 -7.71
CA ARG A 28 -14.33 8.38 -6.45
C ARG A 28 -15.22 7.29 -5.87
N SER A 29 -14.67 6.10 -5.66
CA SER A 29 -15.38 5.02 -4.99
C SER A 29 -15.80 5.46 -3.60
N LEU A 30 -16.88 4.89 -3.06
CA LEU A 30 -17.27 5.11 -1.67
C LEU A 30 -16.13 4.74 -0.71
N LEU A 31 -15.36 3.71 -1.07
CA LEU A 31 -14.15 3.30 -0.36
C LEU A 31 -13.08 4.40 -0.40
N ASP A 32 -12.82 4.99 -1.56
CA ASP A 32 -11.83 6.07 -1.71
C ASP A 32 -12.21 7.28 -0.86
N ARG A 33 -13.50 7.61 -0.78
CA ARG A 33 -14.01 8.68 0.09
C ARG A 33 -13.78 8.37 1.56
N ALA A 34 -14.05 7.13 1.98
CA ALA A 34 -13.81 6.69 3.35
C ALA A 34 -12.31 6.76 3.72
N ILE A 35 -11.43 6.31 2.83
CA ILE A 35 -9.97 6.36 3.01
C ILE A 35 -9.48 7.82 3.08
N THR A 36 -10.02 8.70 2.24
CA THR A 36 -9.65 10.12 2.26
C THR A 36 -10.05 10.76 3.60
N LYS A 37 -11.29 10.52 4.05
CA LYS A 37 -11.78 11.05 5.34
C LYS A 37 -10.96 10.54 6.53
N SER A 38 -10.62 9.26 6.56
CA SER A 38 -9.80 8.72 7.66
C SER A 38 -8.39 9.33 7.66
N SER A 39 -7.82 9.58 6.48
CA SER A 39 -6.55 10.28 6.34
C SER A 39 -6.64 11.71 6.87
N ASP A 40 -7.70 12.45 6.54
CA ASP A 40 -7.92 13.81 7.04
C ASP A 40 -8.09 13.84 8.57
N ILE A 41 -8.79 12.87 9.15
CA ILE A 41 -8.95 12.74 10.61
C ILE A 41 -7.60 12.46 11.28
N TRP A 42 -6.81 11.56 10.70
CA TRP A 42 -5.47 11.24 11.22
C TRP A 42 -4.56 12.48 11.23
N LEU A 43 -4.56 13.26 10.14
CA LEU A 43 -3.80 14.50 10.03
C LEU A 43 -4.25 15.56 11.04
N LYS A 44 -5.56 15.62 11.35
CA LYS A 44 -6.08 16.50 12.41
C LYS A 44 -5.56 16.09 13.78
N TRP A 45 -5.63 14.80 14.11
CA TRP A 45 -5.12 14.27 15.39
C TRP A 45 -3.62 14.46 15.56
N GLU A 46 -2.85 14.40 14.47
CA GLU A 46 -1.41 14.68 14.51
C GLU A 46 -1.11 16.13 14.88
N LYS A 47 -1.99 17.08 14.56
CA LYS A 47 -1.81 18.50 14.89
C LYS A 47 -2.14 18.83 16.35
N TYR A 48 -2.80 17.95 17.09
CA TYR A 48 -3.12 18.20 18.50
C TYR A 48 -1.84 18.25 19.36
N GLU A 49 -1.81 19.12 20.35
CA GLU A 49 -0.65 19.27 21.24
C GLU A 49 -0.62 18.18 22.32
N LYS A 50 -1.78 17.80 22.86
CA LYS A 50 -1.95 16.83 23.96
C LYS A 50 -3.21 15.99 23.76
N GLY A 51 -3.31 14.88 24.50
CA GLY A 51 -4.46 13.97 24.47
C GLY A 51 -4.13 12.57 23.97
N TRP A 52 -5.07 11.65 24.17
CA TRP A 52 -4.91 10.25 23.74
C TRP A 52 -4.82 10.14 22.20
N GLN A 53 -5.50 11.01 21.44
CA GLN A 53 -5.42 11.02 19.97
C GLN A 53 -3.99 11.35 19.48
N LYS A 54 -3.32 12.28 20.16
CA LYS A 54 -1.92 12.63 19.87
C LYS A 54 -0.97 11.48 20.22
N GLN A 55 -1.16 10.84 21.37
CA GLN A 55 -0.35 9.67 21.74
C GLN A 55 -0.54 8.52 20.75
N LEU A 56 -1.79 8.27 20.32
CA LEU A 56 -2.12 7.26 19.32
C LEU A 56 -1.47 7.55 17.97
N THR A 57 -1.54 8.79 17.48
CA THR A 57 -0.88 9.16 16.21
C THR A 57 0.64 9.08 16.31
N VAL A 58 1.26 9.48 17.42
CA VAL A 58 2.72 9.35 17.63
C VAL A 58 3.15 7.89 17.65
N HIS A 59 2.44 7.03 18.38
CA HIS A 59 2.75 5.60 18.44
C HIS A 59 2.49 4.92 17.09
N GLY A 60 1.36 5.25 16.45
CA GLY A 60 1.02 4.78 15.10
C GLY A 60 2.08 5.18 14.09
N ASN A 61 2.51 6.43 14.06
CA ASN A 61 3.58 6.90 13.17
C ASN A 61 4.91 6.18 13.45
N ARG A 62 5.23 5.87 14.71
CA ARG A 62 6.41 5.06 15.06
C ARG A 62 6.32 3.65 14.47
N LEU A 63 5.14 3.02 14.48
CA LEU A 63 4.90 1.73 13.85
C LEU A 63 4.96 1.83 12.31
N LEU A 64 4.35 2.86 11.71
CA LEU A 64 4.37 3.09 10.27
C LEU A 64 5.79 3.29 9.73
N ARG A 65 6.70 3.88 10.52
CA ARG A 65 8.13 4.00 10.15
C ARG A 65 8.86 2.65 10.06
N ARG A 66 8.31 1.58 10.65
CA ARG A 66 8.87 0.22 10.56
C ARG A 66 8.40 -0.55 9.33
N ILE A 67 7.53 0.03 8.51
CA ILE A 67 7.05 -0.63 7.29
C ILE A 67 8.25 -0.91 6.37
N PRO A 68 8.46 -2.17 5.95
CA PRO A 68 9.54 -2.53 5.03
C PRO A 68 9.42 -1.80 3.69
N TYR A 69 10.55 -1.50 3.08
CA TYR A 69 10.58 -0.80 1.78
C TYR A 69 9.80 -1.54 0.69
N GLN A 70 9.72 -2.89 0.75
CA GLN A 70 8.96 -3.70 -0.21
C GLN A 70 7.48 -3.33 -0.21
N GLU A 71 6.88 -3.20 0.98
CA GLU A 71 5.47 -2.83 1.12
C GLU A 71 5.24 -1.37 0.71
N TRP A 72 6.20 -0.50 1.02
CA TRP A 72 6.13 0.89 0.60
C TRP A 72 6.21 1.02 -0.94
N SER A 73 7.07 0.24 -1.59
CA SER A 73 7.22 0.24 -3.05
C SER A 73 5.94 -0.23 -3.74
N LEU A 74 5.26 -1.24 -3.19
CA LEU A 74 3.99 -1.76 -3.66
C LEU A 74 2.85 -0.73 -3.65
N LYS A 75 2.88 0.30 -2.79
CA LYS A 75 1.86 1.36 -2.79
C LYS A 75 1.80 2.14 -4.11
N SER A 76 2.94 2.24 -4.80
CA SER A 76 2.99 2.89 -6.12
C SER A 76 2.40 2.03 -7.23
N VAL A 77 2.18 0.74 -6.99
CA VAL A 77 1.63 -0.17 -8.00
C VAL A 77 0.11 -0.08 -7.99
N SER A 78 -0.50 0.31 -9.11
CA SER A 78 -1.97 0.32 -9.19
C SER A 78 -2.49 -1.12 -9.16
N ALA A 79 -3.53 -1.34 -8.35
CA ALA A 79 -4.27 -2.58 -8.43
C ALA A 79 -4.95 -2.69 -9.81
N LEU A 80 -4.62 -3.76 -10.53
CA LEU A 80 -5.36 -4.14 -11.72
C LEU A 80 -6.70 -4.76 -11.29
N PRO A 81 -7.81 -4.51 -12.02
CA PRO A 81 -9.04 -5.24 -11.79
C PRO A 81 -8.78 -6.75 -11.82
N ARG A 82 -9.32 -7.48 -10.84
CA ARG A 82 -9.07 -8.93 -10.69
C ARG A 82 -9.68 -9.76 -11.85
N ASN A 83 -10.66 -9.20 -12.56
CA ASN A 83 -11.41 -9.84 -13.63
C ASN A 83 -11.19 -9.10 -14.96
N ILE A 84 -9.97 -9.08 -15.47
CA ILE A 84 -9.69 -8.58 -16.82
C ILE A 84 -9.75 -9.78 -17.77
N PRO A 85 -10.61 -9.78 -18.80
CA PRO A 85 -10.62 -10.84 -19.80
C PRO A 85 -9.25 -10.93 -20.48
N ASP A 86 -8.82 -12.12 -20.90
CA ASP A 86 -7.47 -12.34 -21.45
C ASP A 86 -7.13 -11.42 -22.62
N ASN A 87 -8.15 -11.00 -23.37
CA ASN A 87 -8.05 -10.08 -24.50
C ASN A 87 -7.72 -8.62 -24.08
N GLU A 88 -8.02 -8.23 -22.85
CA GLU A 88 -7.79 -6.89 -22.29
C GLU A 88 -6.60 -6.83 -21.33
N ARG A 89 -5.87 -7.95 -21.16
CA ARG A 89 -4.67 -7.99 -20.29
C ARG A 89 -3.59 -7.10 -20.86
N GLN A 90 -3.56 -5.85 -20.38
CA GLN A 90 -2.56 -4.88 -20.76
C GLN A 90 -1.19 -5.35 -20.27
N LYS A 91 -0.27 -5.62 -21.22
CA LYS A 91 1.13 -5.91 -20.90
C LYS A 91 1.75 -4.66 -20.28
N VAL A 92 2.18 -4.76 -19.02
CA VAL A 92 2.84 -3.66 -18.31
C VAL A 92 4.34 -3.72 -18.63
N PRO A 93 4.93 -2.69 -19.27
CA PRO A 93 6.35 -2.67 -19.54
C PRO A 93 7.14 -2.53 -18.24
N VAL A 94 8.15 -3.38 -18.07
CA VAL A 94 9.07 -3.39 -16.92
C VAL A 94 10.43 -2.90 -17.40
N VAL A 95 10.92 -1.82 -16.80
CA VAL A 95 12.25 -1.26 -17.03
C VAL A 95 13.17 -1.73 -15.92
N TYR A 96 14.29 -2.34 -16.28
CA TYR A 96 15.29 -2.85 -15.35
C TYR A 96 16.70 -2.67 -15.93
N PRO A 97 17.73 -2.52 -15.10
CA PRO A 97 19.11 -2.48 -15.57
C PRO A 97 19.59 -3.89 -15.96
N PRO A 98 20.00 -4.12 -17.22
CA PRO A 98 20.40 -5.45 -17.69
C PRO A 98 21.74 -5.93 -17.09
N SER A 99 22.52 -5.03 -16.50
CA SER A 99 23.81 -5.35 -15.88
C SER A 99 23.72 -6.13 -14.57
N VAL A 100 22.56 -6.10 -13.89
CA VAL A 100 22.38 -6.70 -12.55
C VAL A 100 21.28 -7.76 -12.54
N MET A 101 20.38 -7.76 -13.53
CA MET A 101 19.18 -8.61 -13.55
C MET A 101 18.99 -9.31 -14.88
N THR A 102 18.64 -10.59 -14.81
CA THR A 102 18.29 -11.39 -16.00
C THR A 102 16.78 -11.36 -16.25
N PRO A 103 16.33 -11.33 -17.52
CA PRO A 103 14.90 -11.26 -17.85
C PRO A 103 14.08 -12.42 -17.29
N GLY A 104 14.68 -13.61 -17.15
CA GLY A 104 14.00 -14.81 -16.66
C GLY A 104 13.68 -14.77 -15.15
N GLU A 105 14.43 -14.00 -14.37
CA GLU A 105 14.27 -13.93 -12.90
C GLU A 105 13.25 -12.88 -12.46
N ILE A 106 12.99 -11.87 -13.29
CA ILE A 106 12.10 -10.75 -12.99
C ILE A 106 10.68 -11.19 -12.60
N PRO A 107 10.00 -12.10 -13.34
CA PRO A 107 8.66 -12.53 -12.98
C PRO A 107 8.62 -13.25 -11.64
N ARG A 108 9.64 -14.08 -11.35
CA ARG A 108 9.75 -14.79 -10.06
C ARG A 108 9.97 -13.82 -8.91
N LEU A 109 10.81 -12.81 -9.12
CA LEU A 109 11.07 -11.76 -8.13
C LEU A 109 9.81 -10.95 -7.84
N LEU A 110 9.09 -10.49 -8.87
CA LEU A 110 7.84 -9.75 -8.73
C LEU A 110 6.76 -10.57 -8.03
N HIS A 111 6.65 -11.86 -8.38
CA HIS A 111 5.71 -12.77 -7.74
C HIS A 111 6.05 -12.93 -6.24
N LYS A 112 7.33 -13.12 -5.91
CA LYS A 112 7.77 -13.22 -4.52
C LYS A 112 7.44 -11.94 -3.75
N LEU A 113 7.80 -10.77 -4.27
CA LEU A 113 7.50 -9.48 -3.63
C LEU A 113 5.99 -9.28 -3.38
N GLY A 114 5.13 -9.71 -4.31
CA GLY A 114 3.68 -9.57 -4.17
C GLY A 114 3.04 -10.55 -3.19
N THR A 115 3.65 -11.72 -2.96
CA THR A 115 3.03 -12.81 -2.17
C THR A 115 3.58 -12.93 -0.76
N GLU A 116 4.83 -12.54 -0.52
CA GLU A 116 5.59 -12.76 0.72
C GLU A 116 4.86 -12.26 1.99
N ASN A 117 4.18 -11.11 1.94
CA ASN A 117 3.51 -10.51 3.11
C ASN A 117 1.99 -10.74 3.16
N SER A 118 1.40 -11.40 2.16
CA SER A 118 -0.05 -11.55 2.03
C SER A 118 -0.70 -12.31 3.20
N GLY A 119 -0.04 -13.36 3.70
CA GLY A 119 -0.51 -14.15 4.83
C GLY A 119 -0.52 -13.36 6.15
N MET A 120 0.53 -12.58 6.40
CA MET A 120 0.64 -11.72 7.58
C MET A 120 -0.47 -10.66 7.58
N HIS A 121 -0.67 -9.95 6.48
CA HIS A 121 -1.72 -8.92 6.39
C HIS A 121 -3.11 -9.49 6.61
N ARG A 122 -3.42 -10.67 6.07
CA ARG A 122 -4.72 -11.32 6.28
C ARG A 122 -4.93 -11.67 7.76
N ARG A 123 -3.90 -12.18 8.44
CA ARG A 123 -3.96 -12.48 9.87
C ARG A 123 -4.21 -11.22 10.70
N LEU A 124 -3.45 -10.16 10.45
CA LEU A 124 -3.61 -8.88 11.16
C LEU A 124 -4.95 -8.22 10.88
N LEU A 125 -5.46 -8.30 9.65
CA LEU A 125 -6.79 -7.80 9.29
C LEU A 125 -7.88 -8.50 10.11
N MET A 126 -7.78 -9.82 10.30
CA MET A 126 -8.72 -10.55 11.16
C MET A 126 -8.63 -10.08 12.62
N TRP A 127 -7.43 -9.85 13.15
CA TRP A 127 -7.25 -9.28 14.49
C TRP A 127 -7.87 -7.88 14.61
N CYS A 128 -7.71 -7.03 13.60
CA CYS A 128 -8.36 -5.73 13.55
C CYS A 128 -9.88 -5.87 13.53
N LEU A 129 -10.43 -6.80 12.74
CA LEU A 129 -11.88 -7.03 12.66
C LEU A 129 -12.48 -7.45 14.02
N ILE A 130 -11.75 -8.28 14.77
CA ILE A 130 -12.14 -8.68 16.13
C ILE A 130 -11.98 -7.52 17.13
N GLY A 131 -10.98 -6.66 16.95
CA GLY A 131 -10.74 -5.48 17.80
C GLY A 131 -11.64 -4.27 17.50
N MET A 132 -12.27 -4.20 16.32
CA MET A 132 -13.18 -3.13 15.93
C MET A 132 -14.39 -2.96 16.86
N PRO A 133 -15.14 -3.99 17.29
CA PRO A 133 -16.28 -3.78 18.19
C PRO A 133 -15.91 -3.15 19.53
N ILE A 134 -14.66 -3.32 19.98
CA ILE A 134 -14.16 -2.72 21.22
C ILE A 134 -13.73 -1.27 20.99
N SER A 135 -13.08 -0.99 19.86
CA SER A 135 -12.48 0.32 19.57
C SER A 135 -13.44 1.31 18.89
N ALA A 136 -14.41 0.83 18.11
CA ALA A 136 -15.36 1.66 17.37
C ALA A 136 -16.23 2.55 18.28
N PRO A 137 -16.73 2.08 19.44
CA PRO A 137 -17.49 2.94 20.35
C PRO A 137 -16.70 4.15 20.84
N PHE A 138 -15.43 3.96 21.22
CA PHE A 138 -14.56 5.05 21.68
C PHE A 138 -14.20 6.05 20.58
N ALA A 139 -14.20 5.62 19.31
CA ALA A 139 -14.01 6.51 18.18
C ALA A 139 -15.28 7.32 17.84
N LEU A 140 -16.46 6.79 18.17
CA LEU A 140 -17.75 7.38 17.83
C LEU A 140 -18.29 8.32 18.93
N VAL A 141 -17.87 8.10 20.18
CA VAL A 141 -18.14 8.99 21.30
C VAL A 141 -17.08 10.11 21.31
N PRO A 142 -17.44 11.35 21.00
CA PRO A 142 -16.51 12.46 21.12
C PRO A 142 -16.25 12.72 22.61
N MET A 143 -15.01 12.47 23.05
CA MET A 143 -14.45 12.93 24.33
C MET A 143 -13.55 14.12 24.09
#